data_AF-A0A5R8WCB2-F1
#
_entry.id   AF-A0A5R8WCB2-F1
#
_cell.length_a   1.000
_cell.length_b   1.000
_cell.length_c   1.000
_cell.angle_alpha   90.00
_cell.angle_beta   90.00
_cell.angle_gamma   90.00
#
_symmetry.space_group_name_H-M   'P 1'
#
loop_
_entity.id
_entity.type
_entity.pdbx_description
1 polymer ?
#
loop_
_entity_poly.entity_id
_entity_poly.type
_entity_poly.pdbx_seq_one_letter_code
_entity_poly.pdbx_strand_id
1 'polypeptide(L)'
;MRDFRPTRRTVLTAVTAAAVLAGPGAPAHAVTRPAAPRMRTNPVILVVGDSTSSVCQHSERPRAGWGQALPLLLGPQASVFDYAWSGASSRSYSDAGLLDEVASALQPGDYLLISFGHNDEKVEDPARGTEPQTTFKEYLQKYIDAAVSAAAKPVLVTPVERRRFSPLGVAQDSHGAYPQAVRELAAATGTPLVDLTTSSKELWQQLGPEGTKTHFLYATPGQYPQYPNGVTDNTHFQAEGALAVARLVAAGLQVQQITPPGWFQHADAPLDALAGIYWPSERPVDKPLVLEVGAGRQFGTVQAAVDSVPANSTRRTEIRIAPGTYRGLVRVPANKPRISFIGLGQTPEEVVLVYNNASGTPKPDGTGAYGTGGSASVRIDGPEFLARNITFSNDFDEAANQDMKNRQAVALFLAGDRAVLSNVRCLGNQDTLLVDSPARGVQARSYFSDSYIEGDVDFIFGRGTAVFSSCEIRSLDRRSDSNNGYVSAGSANIGIKHGYLFTQCRFVSDAAAGTVHLGRPWHPGGDPDAIAQVLVRDSWLGAHISDAPWTDMSGFSWREARFHEFNNNGPGSRITSNRPQLEPGLAAEFTVQDYLHGADAWAPQLAGSRADSTALQVPAS
;
A
#
# COMPACT_ATOMS: atom_id res chain seq x y z
N MET A 1 29.12 38.14 34.62
CA MET A 1 29.09 36.82 33.93
C MET A 1 28.00 35.97 34.56
N ARG A 2 26.80 36.08 34.01
CA ARG A 2 25.60 35.32 34.36
C ARG A 2 24.76 35.29 33.08
N ASP A 3 24.83 34.21 32.34
CA ASP A 3 24.04 34.04 31.12
C ASP A 3 22.68 33.46 31.47
N PHE A 4 21.67 34.22 31.08
CA PHE A 4 20.25 34.02 31.28
C PHE A 4 19.68 33.44 29.97
N ARG A 5 19.04 32.27 30.03
CA ARG A 5 18.28 31.69 28.90
C ARG A 5 17.01 32.51 28.62
N PRO A 6 16.52 32.56 27.37
CA PRO A 6 15.11 32.79 27.11
C PRO A 6 14.40 31.58 26.48
N THR A 7 13.25 31.28 27.05
CA THR A 7 12.22 30.30 26.64
C THR A 7 11.26 30.89 25.59
N ARG A 8 10.58 29.99 24.86
CA ARG A 8 9.53 30.25 23.85
C ARG A 8 8.37 31.12 24.36
N ARG A 9 7.82 31.99 23.49
CA ARG A 9 6.40 32.05 23.08
C ARG A 9 6.14 33.26 22.19
N THR A 10 5.43 33.06 21.07
CA THR A 10 4.12 33.66 20.75
C THR A 10 3.93 33.68 19.23
N VAL A 11 2.98 32.88 18.75
CA VAL A 11 2.33 33.08 17.45
C VAL A 11 1.18 34.05 17.70
N LEU A 12 1.21 35.25 17.13
CA LEU A 12 0.01 35.97 16.69
C LEU A 12 0.34 37.09 15.67
N THR A 13 -0.40 37.03 14.57
CA THR A 13 -0.71 38.02 13.52
C THR A 13 -0.29 39.50 13.69
N ALA A 14 0.34 40.07 12.65
CA ALA A 14 0.05 41.42 12.15
C ALA A 14 0.57 41.63 10.71
N VAL A 15 -0.31 42.11 9.83
CA VAL A 15 0.00 42.69 8.51
C VAL A 15 0.43 44.14 8.71
N THR A 16 1.54 44.58 8.10
CA THR A 16 1.70 45.87 7.38
C THR A 16 3.11 46.04 6.82
N ALA A 17 3.20 46.80 5.73
CA ALA A 17 4.32 46.96 4.80
C ALA A 17 5.51 47.77 5.33
N ALA A 18 6.73 47.49 4.82
CA ALA A 18 7.57 48.47 4.11
C ALA A 18 8.99 47.95 3.78
N ALA A 19 9.44 48.34 2.59
CA ALA A 19 10.80 48.70 2.17
C ALA A 19 11.90 47.62 2.02
N VAL A 20 12.30 47.48 0.75
CA VAL A 20 13.46 46.78 0.19
C VAL A 20 14.78 47.43 0.62
N LEU A 21 15.73 46.63 1.10
CA LEU A 21 17.17 46.85 0.91
C LEU A 21 17.86 45.49 0.72
N ALA A 22 18.46 45.31 -0.46
CA ALA A 22 19.11 44.09 -0.91
C ALA A 22 20.55 43.94 -0.40
N GLY A 23 20.92 42.74 0.03
CA GLY A 23 22.28 42.28 0.31
C GLY A 23 22.46 40.83 -0.19
N PRO A 24 23.68 40.40 -0.56
CA PRO A 24 23.86 39.32 -1.55
C PRO A 24 23.75 37.91 -0.97
N GLY A 25 22.83 37.11 -1.55
CA GLY A 25 23.10 35.78 -2.10
C GLY A 25 23.45 34.62 -1.17
N ALA A 26 22.48 34.10 -0.42
CA ALA A 26 22.43 32.67 -0.10
C ALA A 26 21.78 31.91 -1.29
N PRO A 27 22.16 30.65 -1.60
CA PRO A 27 21.61 29.95 -2.76
C PRO A 27 20.13 29.70 -2.51
N ALA A 28 19.28 30.32 -3.33
CA ALA A 28 17.86 30.02 -3.37
C ALA A 28 17.69 28.57 -3.80
N HIS A 29 17.17 27.72 -2.93
CA HIS A 29 16.59 26.45 -3.32
C HIS A 29 15.45 26.77 -4.30
N ALA A 30 15.69 26.47 -5.57
CA ALA A 30 14.71 26.66 -6.63
C ALA A 30 13.46 25.86 -6.28
N VAL A 31 12.38 26.59 -6.02
CA VAL A 31 11.03 26.07 -5.84
C VAL A 31 10.63 25.39 -7.15
N THR A 32 10.61 24.05 -7.16
CA THR A 32 9.97 23.33 -8.25
C THR A 32 8.47 23.53 -8.14
N ARG A 33 7.89 24.23 -9.12
CA ARG A 33 6.46 24.19 -9.47
C ARG A 33 5.95 22.74 -9.44
N PRO A 34 4.64 22.47 -9.23
CA PRO A 34 4.10 21.13 -9.45
C PRO A 34 4.55 20.68 -10.83
N ALA A 35 5.36 19.62 -10.84
CA ALA A 35 5.97 19.15 -12.07
C ALA A 35 4.84 18.80 -13.03
N ALA A 36 4.92 19.31 -14.26
CA ALA A 36 4.27 18.64 -15.38
C ALA A 36 4.59 17.13 -15.28
N PRO A 37 3.66 16.22 -15.62
CA PRO A 37 3.88 14.80 -15.45
C PRO A 37 5.24 14.43 -16.02
N ARG A 38 6.13 13.95 -15.13
CA ARG A 38 7.52 13.64 -15.51
C ARG A 38 7.44 12.62 -16.65
N MET A 39 7.99 12.98 -17.81
CA MET A 39 8.20 12.02 -18.90
C MET A 39 8.98 10.83 -18.33
N ARG A 40 8.51 9.61 -18.58
CA ARG A 40 9.21 8.40 -18.16
C ARG A 40 10.53 8.36 -18.94
N THR A 41 11.61 8.00 -18.27
CA THR A 41 12.94 7.97 -18.90
C THR A 41 13.16 6.72 -19.72
N ASN A 42 12.37 5.66 -19.50
CA ASN A 42 12.46 4.38 -20.18
C ASN A 42 11.09 3.96 -20.72
N PRO A 43 11.04 3.33 -21.91
CA PRO A 43 9.83 2.71 -22.40
C PRO A 43 9.27 1.65 -21.46
N VAL A 44 7.96 1.49 -21.45
CA VAL A 44 7.25 0.51 -20.61
C VAL A 44 6.26 -0.32 -21.42
N ILE A 45 5.74 -1.38 -20.83
CA ILE A 45 4.65 -2.18 -21.38
C ILE A 45 3.35 -1.71 -20.75
N LEU A 46 2.34 -1.40 -21.56
CA LEU A 46 0.96 -1.18 -21.12
C LEU A 46 0.11 -2.34 -21.65
N VAL A 47 -0.77 -2.86 -20.81
CA VAL A 47 -1.70 -3.94 -21.17
C VAL A 47 -3.12 -3.39 -21.17
N VAL A 48 -3.85 -3.61 -22.26
CA VAL A 48 -5.31 -3.40 -22.34
C VAL A 48 -5.97 -4.71 -22.77
N GLY A 49 -7.14 -4.98 -22.22
CA GLY A 49 -7.79 -6.25 -22.46
C GLY A 49 -8.96 -6.53 -21.53
N ASP A 50 -9.38 -7.79 -21.53
CA ASP A 50 -10.49 -8.30 -20.75
C ASP A 50 -10.06 -8.91 -19.39
N SER A 51 -10.97 -9.67 -18.78
CA SER A 51 -10.79 -10.27 -17.45
C SER A 51 -9.68 -11.31 -17.35
N THR A 52 -9.19 -11.84 -18.46
CA THR A 52 -8.08 -12.80 -18.46
C THR A 52 -6.71 -12.13 -18.33
N SER A 53 -6.62 -10.86 -18.74
CA SER A 53 -5.44 -10.01 -18.57
C SER A 53 -5.49 -9.15 -17.31
N SER A 54 -6.68 -8.77 -16.82
CA SER A 54 -6.87 -7.70 -15.83
C SER A 54 -6.32 -7.96 -14.43
N VAL A 55 -5.93 -6.88 -13.77
CA VAL A 55 -5.69 -6.81 -12.33
C VAL A 55 -6.94 -7.18 -11.53
N CYS A 56 -6.77 -8.12 -10.60
CA CYS A 56 -7.74 -8.48 -9.59
C CYS A 56 -7.34 -7.90 -8.23
N GLN A 57 -8.33 -7.38 -7.49
CA GLN A 57 -8.07 -6.82 -6.17
C GLN A 57 -7.95 -7.90 -5.08
N HIS A 58 -7.48 -7.53 -3.91
CA HIS A 58 -7.25 -8.44 -2.78
C HIS A 58 -8.47 -9.32 -2.42
N SER A 59 -9.69 -8.80 -2.55
CA SER A 59 -10.91 -9.55 -2.27
C SER A 59 -11.24 -10.65 -3.28
N GLU A 60 -10.55 -10.70 -4.43
CA GLU A 60 -10.76 -11.69 -5.49
C GLU A 60 -9.69 -12.81 -5.49
N ARG A 61 -8.66 -12.68 -4.65
CA ARG A 61 -7.54 -13.65 -4.55
C ARG A 61 -8.04 -15.09 -4.29
N PRO A 62 -7.56 -16.13 -5.00
CA PRO A 62 -6.37 -16.15 -5.86
C PRO A 62 -6.61 -15.80 -7.34
N ARG A 63 -7.78 -15.30 -7.73
CA ARG A 63 -8.06 -14.97 -9.13
C ARG A 63 -7.11 -13.88 -9.62
N ALA A 64 -6.36 -14.09 -10.69
CA ALA A 64 -5.48 -13.07 -11.27
C ALA A 64 -5.49 -13.11 -12.80
N GLY A 65 -5.22 -11.96 -13.42
CA GLY A 65 -4.97 -11.87 -14.86
C GLY A 65 -3.49 -12.02 -15.19
N TRP A 66 -3.18 -12.45 -16.42
CA TRP A 66 -1.78 -12.61 -16.84
C TRP A 66 -1.03 -11.26 -16.94
N GLY A 67 -1.74 -10.16 -17.20
CA GLY A 67 -1.17 -8.81 -17.20
C GLY A 67 -0.66 -8.40 -15.80
N GLN A 68 -1.43 -8.75 -14.77
CA GLN A 68 -1.06 -8.59 -13.36
C GLN A 68 0.16 -9.45 -12.94
N ALA A 69 0.34 -10.63 -13.52
CA ALA A 69 1.46 -11.52 -13.21
C ALA A 69 2.74 -11.21 -14.01
N LEU A 70 2.62 -10.53 -15.16
CA LEU A 70 3.72 -10.22 -16.07
C LEU A 70 4.93 -9.50 -15.42
N PRO A 71 4.75 -8.56 -14.47
CA PRO A 71 5.87 -7.89 -13.83
C PRO A 71 6.84 -8.83 -13.10
N LEU A 72 6.39 -10.00 -12.65
CA LEU A 72 7.23 -11.00 -11.97
C LEU A 72 8.32 -11.58 -12.86
N LEU A 73 8.16 -11.50 -14.18
CA LEU A 73 9.09 -12.05 -15.15
C LEU A 73 10.18 -11.03 -15.55
N LEU A 74 10.04 -9.77 -15.15
CA LEU A 74 10.85 -8.64 -15.63
C LEU A 74 12.16 -8.46 -14.86
N GLY A 75 13.19 -8.00 -15.59
CA GLY A 75 14.42 -7.45 -15.02
C GLY A 75 14.27 -5.98 -14.58
N PRO A 76 15.32 -5.38 -13.99
CA PRO A 76 15.29 -4.02 -13.45
C PRO A 76 15.09 -2.89 -14.47
N GLN A 77 15.22 -3.19 -15.77
CA GLN A 77 15.10 -2.20 -16.85
C GLN A 77 13.70 -2.12 -17.48
N ALA A 78 12.76 -2.96 -17.03
CA ALA A 78 11.44 -3.06 -17.61
C ALA A 78 10.35 -2.84 -16.55
N SER A 79 9.19 -2.37 -16.99
CA SER A 79 7.99 -2.21 -16.17
C SER A 79 6.75 -2.48 -17.00
N VAL A 80 5.75 -3.06 -16.36
CA VAL A 80 4.44 -3.32 -16.95
C VAL A 80 3.39 -2.54 -16.17
N PHE A 81 2.46 -1.92 -16.87
CA PHE A 81 1.28 -1.30 -16.29
C PHE A 81 0.02 -1.90 -16.92
N ASP A 82 -0.83 -2.49 -16.09
CA ASP A 82 -1.99 -3.24 -16.52
C ASP A 82 -3.27 -2.39 -16.36
N TYR A 83 -3.85 -2.03 -17.50
CA TYR A 83 -5.08 -1.28 -17.65
C TYR A 83 -6.22 -2.14 -18.20
N ALA A 84 -6.07 -3.47 -18.26
CA ALA A 84 -7.14 -4.35 -18.67
C ALA A 84 -8.31 -4.31 -17.68
N TRP A 85 -9.53 -4.46 -18.20
CA TRP A 85 -10.75 -4.28 -17.43
C TRP A 85 -11.58 -5.57 -17.43
N SER A 86 -11.81 -6.10 -16.22
CA SER A 86 -12.59 -7.32 -16.04
C SER A 86 -14.02 -7.17 -16.58
N GLY A 87 -14.39 -8.03 -17.54
CA GLY A 87 -15.71 -8.02 -18.19
C GLY A 87 -15.83 -7.09 -19.40
N ALA A 88 -14.75 -6.41 -19.79
CA ALA A 88 -14.73 -5.55 -20.96
C ALA A 88 -14.59 -6.36 -22.27
N SER A 89 -15.19 -5.84 -23.35
CA SER A 89 -14.89 -6.21 -24.73
C SER A 89 -14.10 -5.08 -25.39
N SER A 90 -13.59 -5.32 -26.61
CA SER A 90 -12.91 -4.26 -27.37
C SER A 90 -13.80 -3.02 -27.57
N ARG A 91 -15.12 -3.22 -27.70
CA ARG A 91 -16.14 -2.17 -27.75
C ARG A 91 -16.34 -1.50 -26.40
N SER A 92 -16.75 -2.24 -25.37
CA SER A 92 -17.19 -1.62 -24.11
C SER A 92 -16.07 -0.89 -23.39
N TYR A 93 -14.81 -1.33 -23.57
CA TYR A 93 -13.63 -0.63 -23.07
C TYR A 93 -13.44 0.73 -23.76
N SER A 94 -13.53 0.78 -25.08
CA SER A 94 -13.45 2.02 -25.86
C SER A 94 -14.60 2.95 -25.55
N ASP A 95 -15.84 2.45 -25.51
CA ASP A 95 -17.05 3.25 -25.29
C ASP A 95 -17.10 3.82 -23.86
N ALA A 96 -16.42 3.20 -22.90
CA ALA A 96 -16.24 3.71 -21.55
C ALA A 96 -15.18 4.82 -21.44
N GLY A 97 -14.48 5.17 -22.53
CA GLY A 97 -13.42 6.17 -22.56
C GLY A 97 -12.06 5.70 -22.01
N LEU A 98 -11.93 4.41 -21.68
CA LEU A 98 -10.69 3.88 -21.09
C LEU A 98 -9.53 3.84 -22.11
N LEU A 99 -9.83 3.70 -23.41
CA LEU A 99 -8.81 3.81 -24.45
C LEU A 99 -8.19 5.21 -24.48
N ASP A 100 -8.99 6.27 -24.34
CA ASP A 100 -8.50 7.65 -24.35
C ASP A 100 -7.60 7.92 -23.12
N GLU A 101 -7.95 7.35 -21.95
CA GLU A 101 -7.13 7.42 -20.75
C GLU A 101 -5.77 6.77 -20.96
N VAL A 102 -5.74 5.54 -21.49
CA VAL A 102 -4.48 4.84 -21.78
C VAL A 102 -3.67 5.60 -22.84
N ALA A 103 -4.31 6.10 -23.90
CA ALA A 103 -3.66 6.87 -24.95
C ALA A 103 -2.99 8.13 -24.40
N SER A 104 -3.61 8.80 -23.42
CA SER A 104 -3.00 9.97 -22.74
C SER A 104 -1.78 9.62 -21.88
N ALA A 105 -1.66 8.35 -21.46
CA ALA A 105 -0.56 7.85 -20.66
C ALA A 105 0.61 7.29 -21.48
N LEU A 106 0.42 7.07 -22.78
CA LEU A 106 1.45 6.55 -23.70
C LEU A 106 2.52 7.59 -23.99
N GLN A 107 3.76 7.12 -24.14
CA GLN A 107 4.92 7.89 -24.54
C GLN A 107 5.64 7.21 -25.72
N PRO A 108 6.42 7.97 -26.50
CA PRO A 108 7.19 7.42 -27.61
C PRO A 108 8.06 6.23 -27.17
N GLY A 109 7.95 5.12 -27.91
CA GLY A 109 8.72 3.90 -27.68
C GLY A 109 8.07 2.88 -26.73
N ASP A 110 7.00 3.23 -26.03
CA ASP A 110 6.22 2.29 -25.20
C ASP A 110 5.63 1.14 -26.03
N TYR A 111 5.20 0.09 -25.35
CA TYR A 111 4.54 -1.06 -25.93
C TYR A 111 3.09 -1.14 -25.45
N LEU A 112 2.12 -1.25 -26.35
CA LEU A 112 0.71 -1.46 -26.01
C LEU A 112 0.27 -2.87 -26.40
N LEU A 113 0.09 -3.75 -25.43
CA LEU A 113 -0.43 -5.10 -25.62
C LEU A 113 -1.96 -5.06 -25.59
N ILE A 114 -2.58 -5.53 -26.66
CA ILE A 114 -4.03 -5.45 -26.88
C ILE A 114 -4.61 -6.88 -26.90
N SER A 115 -5.38 -7.25 -25.87
CA SER A 115 -5.87 -8.61 -25.64
C SER A 115 -7.37 -8.67 -25.38
N PHE A 116 -8.17 -8.79 -26.43
CA PHE A 116 -9.63 -8.88 -26.38
C PHE A 116 -10.16 -10.11 -27.13
N GLY A 117 -11.45 -10.43 -26.93
CA GLY A 117 -12.13 -11.55 -27.58
C GLY A 117 -13.15 -12.24 -26.68
N HIS A 118 -12.86 -12.42 -25.38
CA HIS A 118 -13.72 -13.23 -24.49
C HIS A 118 -15.13 -12.68 -24.34
N ASN A 119 -15.26 -11.36 -24.27
CA ASN A 119 -16.55 -10.68 -24.11
C ASN A 119 -17.11 -10.16 -25.44
N ASP A 120 -16.26 -10.05 -26.47
CA ASP A 120 -16.66 -9.70 -27.84
C ASP A 120 -17.56 -10.78 -28.46
N GLU A 121 -17.34 -12.04 -28.10
CA GLU A 121 -18.15 -13.21 -28.49
C GLU A 121 -19.64 -13.14 -28.09
N LYS A 122 -19.99 -12.27 -27.15
CA LYS A 122 -21.36 -12.11 -26.64
C LYS A 122 -22.17 -11.22 -27.58
N VAL A 123 -22.35 -11.67 -28.83
CA VAL A 123 -23.02 -10.91 -29.90
C VAL A 123 -24.47 -10.54 -29.58
N GLU A 124 -25.10 -11.26 -28.65
CA GLU A 124 -26.42 -10.97 -28.10
C GLU A 124 -26.44 -9.79 -27.10
N ASP A 125 -25.29 -9.41 -26.53
CA ASP A 125 -25.13 -8.26 -25.63
C ASP A 125 -24.73 -7.03 -26.46
N PRO A 126 -25.64 -6.09 -26.77
CA PRO A 126 -25.32 -4.95 -27.63
C PRO A 126 -24.24 -4.02 -27.05
N ALA A 127 -24.03 -4.05 -25.72
CA ALA A 127 -23.01 -3.25 -25.07
C ALA A 127 -21.60 -3.84 -25.21
N ARG A 128 -21.48 -5.14 -25.54
CA ARG A 128 -20.19 -5.85 -25.56
C ARG A 128 -19.89 -6.53 -26.89
N GLY A 129 -20.88 -7.17 -27.48
CA GLY A 129 -20.75 -8.00 -28.65
C GLY A 129 -20.18 -7.26 -29.86
N THR A 130 -19.25 -7.89 -30.56
CA THR A 130 -18.72 -7.40 -31.84
C THR A 130 -18.71 -8.53 -32.85
N GLU A 131 -18.84 -8.24 -34.13
CA GLU A 131 -18.70 -9.25 -35.19
C GLU A 131 -17.22 -9.44 -35.57
N PRO A 132 -16.67 -10.68 -35.58
CA PRO A 132 -15.23 -10.93 -35.70
C PRO A 132 -14.59 -10.29 -36.94
N GLN A 133 -15.28 -10.36 -38.08
CA GLN A 133 -14.73 -9.96 -39.38
C GLN A 133 -14.99 -8.50 -39.74
N THR A 134 -15.74 -7.77 -38.91
CA THR A 134 -16.07 -6.34 -39.12
C THR A 134 -15.78 -5.56 -37.85
N THR A 135 -16.80 -5.32 -37.00
CA THR A 135 -16.71 -4.40 -35.87
C THR A 135 -15.61 -4.78 -34.87
N PHE A 136 -15.28 -6.06 -34.68
CA PHE A 136 -14.17 -6.45 -33.82
C PHE A 136 -12.83 -5.90 -34.34
N LYS A 137 -12.55 -6.09 -35.63
CA LYS A 137 -11.36 -5.53 -36.30
C LYS A 137 -11.37 -4.00 -36.28
N GLU A 138 -12.53 -3.38 -36.49
CA GLU A 138 -12.68 -1.91 -36.40
C GLU A 138 -12.32 -1.38 -35.02
N TYR A 139 -12.78 -2.04 -33.94
CA TYR A 139 -12.40 -1.65 -32.58
C TYR A 139 -10.91 -1.87 -32.33
N LEU A 140 -10.36 -3.05 -32.67
CA LEU A 140 -8.92 -3.32 -32.52
C LEU A 140 -8.05 -2.30 -33.28
N GLN A 141 -8.49 -1.85 -34.46
CA GLN A 141 -7.79 -0.81 -35.22
C GLN A 141 -7.69 0.50 -34.43
N LYS A 142 -8.71 0.90 -33.66
CA LYS A 142 -8.64 2.11 -32.81
C LYS A 142 -7.51 2.03 -31.78
N TYR A 143 -7.27 0.86 -31.20
CA TYR A 143 -6.18 0.67 -30.24
C TYR A 143 -4.81 0.76 -30.91
N ILE A 144 -4.67 0.18 -32.12
CA ILE A 144 -3.47 0.29 -32.94
C ILE A 144 -3.19 1.77 -33.28
N ASP A 145 -4.21 2.48 -33.75
CA ASP A 145 -4.10 3.89 -34.15
C ASP A 145 -3.73 4.79 -32.97
N ALA A 146 -4.29 4.54 -31.78
CA ALA A 146 -3.95 5.25 -30.55
C ALA A 146 -2.47 5.06 -30.18
N ALA A 147 -1.96 3.83 -30.24
CA ALA A 147 -0.55 3.55 -29.98
C ALA A 147 0.38 4.23 -31.00
N VAL A 148 0.08 4.09 -32.29
CA VAL A 148 0.87 4.69 -33.37
C VAL A 148 0.88 6.22 -33.26
N SER A 149 -0.26 6.83 -32.95
CA SER A 149 -0.38 8.28 -32.77
C SER A 149 0.48 8.81 -31.62
N ALA A 150 0.69 8.01 -30.57
CA ALA A 150 1.58 8.32 -29.46
C ALA A 150 3.06 7.94 -29.72
N ALA A 151 3.40 7.48 -30.93
CA ALA A 151 4.69 6.86 -31.28
C ALA A 151 5.06 5.66 -30.37
N ALA A 152 4.06 4.98 -29.82
CA ALA A 152 4.18 3.69 -29.15
C ALA A 152 4.05 2.54 -30.16
N LYS A 153 4.39 1.34 -29.72
CA LYS A 153 4.45 0.11 -30.51
C LYS A 153 3.26 -0.78 -30.13
N PRO A 154 2.20 -0.87 -30.96
CA PRO A 154 1.10 -1.79 -30.70
C PRO A 154 1.56 -3.24 -30.86
N VAL A 155 0.98 -4.13 -30.06
CA VAL A 155 1.15 -5.59 -30.14
C VAL A 155 -0.22 -6.21 -29.96
N LEU A 156 -0.68 -6.98 -30.95
CA LEU A 156 -1.91 -7.74 -30.82
C LEU A 156 -1.63 -9.04 -30.08
N VAL A 157 -2.51 -9.41 -29.16
CA VAL A 157 -2.47 -10.68 -28.43
C VAL A 157 -3.80 -11.38 -28.66
N THR A 158 -3.78 -12.60 -29.21
CA THR A 158 -5.03 -13.34 -29.44
C THR A 158 -5.65 -13.79 -28.10
N PRO A 159 -6.96 -14.03 -28.00
CA PRO A 159 -7.58 -14.40 -26.73
C PRO A 159 -7.06 -15.76 -26.23
N VAL A 160 -6.70 -15.82 -24.94
CA VAL A 160 -6.24 -17.05 -24.27
C VAL A 160 -7.34 -18.08 -24.21
N GLU A 161 -7.06 -19.35 -24.54
CA GLU A 161 -8.08 -20.39 -24.55
C GLU A 161 -8.67 -20.68 -23.16
N ARG A 162 -9.99 -20.86 -23.13
CA ARG A 162 -10.70 -21.35 -21.94
C ARG A 162 -10.37 -22.82 -21.68
N ARG A 163 -10.59 -23.25 -20.43
CA ARG A 163 -10.48 -24.66 -20.05
C ARG A 163 -11.62 -25.47 -20.68
N ARG A 164 -11.38 -25.99 -21.90
CA ARG A 164 -12.34 -26.80 -22.66
C ARG A 164 -11.67 -28.06 -23.19
N PHE A 165 -12.24 -29.21 -22.83
CA PHE A 165 -11.74 -30.52 -23.26
C PHE A 165 -12.87 -31.39 -23.81
N SER A 166 -12.55 -32.18 -24.83
CA SER A 166 -13.41 -33.28 -25.28
C SER A 166 -13.47 -34.39 -24.20
N PRO A 167 -14.41 -35.34 -24.31
CA PRO A 167 -14.45 -36.51 -23.43
C PRO A 167 -13.17 -37.35 -23.41
N LEU A 168 -12.33 -37.26 -24.47
CA LEU A 168 -11.04 -37.95 -24.58
C LEU A 168 -9.87 -37.14 -23.99
N GLY A 169 -10.12 -35.99 -23.37
CA GLY A 169 -9.08 -35.14 -22.80
C GLY A 169 -8.32 -34.28 -23.82
N VAL A 170 -8.81 -34.19 -25.06
CA VAL A 170 -8.24 -33.30 -26.09
C VAL A 170 -8.70 -31.86 -25.87
N ALA A 171 -7.77 -30.91 -25.79
CA ALA A 171 -8.05 -29.48 -25.63
C ALA A 171 -8.77 -28.91 -26.88
N GLN A 172 -9.78 -28.07 -26.68
CA GLN A 172 -10.64 -27.55 -27.74
C GLN A 172 -10.57 -26.03 -27.84
N ASP A 173 -10.77 -25.51 -29.06
CA ASP A 173 -10.91 -24.08 -29.28
C ASP A 173 -12.20 -23.55 -28.61
N SER A 174 -12.13 -22.34 -28.07
CA SER A 174 -13.22 -21.73 -27.31
C SER A 174 -13.68 -20.37 -27.85
N HIS A 175 -13.03 -19.86 -28.91
CA HIS A 175 -13.20 -18.47 -29.38
C HIS A 175 -13.63 -18.33 -30.84
N GLY A 176 -14.06 -19.41 -31.51
CA GLY A 176 -14.59 -19.36 -32.87
C GLY A 176 -13.67 -18.60 -33.85
N ALA A 177 -14.23 -17.60 -34.54
CA ALA A 177 -13.51 -16.83 -35.57
C ALA A 177 -12.66 -15.66 -35.03
N TYR A 178 -12.72 -15.33 -33.73
CA TYR A 178 -12.03 -14.17 -33.17
C TYR A 178 -10.50 -14.26 -33.24
N PRO A 179 -9.83 -15.39 -32.87
CA PRO A 179 -8.38 -15.51 -33.02
C PRO A 179 -7.91 -15.29 -34.46
N GLN A 180 -8.66 -15.83 -35.42
CA GLN A 180 -8.36 -15.66 -36.84
C GLN A 180 -8.50 -14.21 -37.28
N ALA A 181 -9.51 -13.49 -36.80
CA ALA A 181 -9.66 -12.07 -37.07
C ALA A 181 -8.49 -11.23 -36.54
N VAL A 182 -7.97 -11.54 -35.35
CA VAL A 182 -6.76 -10.89 -34.80
C VAL A 182 -5.54 -11.17 -35.69
N ARG A 183 -5.32 -12.43 -36.09
CA ARG A 183 -4.22 -12.82 -36.99
C ARG A 183 -4.26 -12.08 -38.32
N GLU A 184 -5.45 -12.00 -38.93
CA GLU A 184 -5.66 -11.29 -40.20
C GLU A 184 -5.41 -9.79 -40.08
N LEU A 185 -5.87 -9.16 -38.98
CA LEU A 185 -5.63 -7.73 -38.74
C LEU A 185 -4.14 -7.44 -38.50
N ALA A 186 -3.45 -8.29 -37.74
CA ALA A 186 -2.02 -8.20 -37.52
C ALA A 186 -1.25 -8.24 -38.86
N ALA A 187 -1.58 -9.21 -39.71
CA ALA A 187 -0.97 -9.33 -41.03
C ALA A 187 -1.28 -8.13 -41.94
N ALA A 188 -2.51 -7.63 -41.93
CA ALA A 188 -2.94 -6.50 -42.75
C ALA A 188 -2.28 -5.17 -42.36
N THR A 189 -2.02 -4.97 -41.06
CA THR A 189 -1.44 -3.73 -40.52
C THR A 189 0.06 -3.79 -40.31
N GLY A 190 0.66 -4.98 -40.37
CA GLY A 190 2.06 -5.21 -39.98
C GLY A 190 2.29 -5.12 -38.48
N THR A 191 1.22 -5.14 -37.66
CA THR A 191 1.31 -5.10 -36.19
C THR A 191 1.84 -6.45 -35.67
N PRO A 192 2.88 -6.47 -34.81
CA PRO A 192 3.36 -7.70 -34.17
C PRO A 192 2.26 -8.45 -33.42
N LEU A 193 2.36 -9.78 -33.37
CA LEU A 193 1.29 -10.66 -32.86
C LEU A 193 1.82 -11.69 -31.88
N VAL A 194 1.32 -11.73 -30.65
CA VAL A 194 1.48 -12.89 -29.76
C VAL A 194 0.26 -13.82 -29.95
N ASP A 195 0.46 -14.99 -30.55
CA ASP A 195 -0.60 -16.00 -30.75
C ASP A 195 -0.82 -16.82 -29.46
N LEU A 196 -1.39 -16.16 -28.46
CA LEU A 196 -1.65 -16.74 -27.15
C LEU A 196 -2.72 -17.84 -27.20
N THR A 197 -3.62 -17.81 -28.18
CA THR A 197 -4.62 -18.86 -28.42
C THR A 197 -3.93 -20.18 -28.70
N THR A 198 -3.01 -20.21 -29.66
CA THR A 198 -2.26 -21.42 -30.02
C THR A 198 -1.43 -21.91 -28.83
N SER A 199 -0.61 -21.04 -28.22
CA SER A 199 0.29 -21.45 -27.15
C SER A 199 -0.44 -21.89 -25.87
N SER A 200 -1.58 -21.27 -25.54
CA SER A 200 -2.36 -21.67 -24.37
C SER A 200 -3.08 -23.00 -24.60
N LYS A 201 -3.62 -23.26 -25.80
CA LYS A 201 -4.20 -24.56 -26.15
C LYS A 201 -3.19 -25.69 -25.99
N GLU A 202 -1.97 -25.48 -26.46
CA GLU A 202 -0.87 -26.45 -26.32
C GLU A 202 -0.54 -26.72 -24.85
N LEU A 203 -0.43 -25.67 -24.03
CA LEU A 203 -0.23 -25.81 -22.58
C LEU A 203 -1.37 -26.58 -21.93
N TRP A 204 -2.63 -26.26 -22.25
CA TRP A 204 -3.79 -26.99 -21.72
C TRP A 204 -3.81 -28.44 -22.16
N GLN A 205 -3.44 -28.74 -23.41
CA GLN A 205 -3.30 -30.11 -23.89
C GLN A 205 -2.20 -30.88 -23.13
N GLN A 206 -1.07 -30.23 -22.85
CA GLN A 206 0.03 -30.84 -22.10
C GLN A 206 -0.35 -31.15 -20.65
N LEU A 207 -1.05 -30.22 -19.98
CA LEU A 207 -1.49 -30.39 -18.59
C LEU A 207 -2.69 -31.32 -18.44
N GLY A 208 -3.54 -31.39 -19.47
CA GLY A 208 -4.77 -32.16 -19.49
C GLY A 208 -5.86 -31.62 -18.54
N PRO A 209 -7.03 -32.28 -18.48
CA PRO A 209 -8.16 -31.82 -17.69
C PRO A 209 -7.85 -31.69 -16.19
N GLU A 210 -7.16 -32.64 -15.58
CA GLU A 210 -6.88 -32.59 -14.14
C GLU A 210 -5.76 -31.61 -13.80
N GLY A 211 -4.66 -31.58 -14.56
CA GLY A 211 -3.53 -30.67 -14.32
C GLY A 211 -3.90 -29.20 -14.47
N THR A 212 -4.90 -28.87 -15.30
CA THR A 212 -5.37 -27.50 -15.47
C THR A 212 -6.16 -26.94 -14.28
N LYS A 213 -6.61 -27.77 -13.32
CA LYS A 213 -7.35 -27.28 -12.14
C LYS A 213 -6.51 -26.40 -11.22
N THR A 214 -5.19 -26.52 -11.24
CA THR A 214 -4.30 -25.62 -10.48
C THR A 214 -4.09 -24.26 -11.17
N HIS A 215 -4.41 -24.18 -12.46
CA HIS A 215 -4.19 -22.98 -13.28
C HIS A 215 -5.47 -22.14 -13.38
N PHE A 216 -6.61 -22.79 -13.58
CA PHE A 216 -7.92 -22.12 -13.60
C PHE A 216 -8.48 -21.95 -12.20
N LEU A 217 -9.42 -21.01 -12.03
CA LEU A 217 -10.04 -20.64 -10.76
C LEU A 217 -10.95 -21.77 -10.24
N TYR A 218 -10.29 -22.72 -9.61
CA TYR A 218 -10.86 -23.90 -8.98
C TYR A 218 -10.40 -23.91 -7.52
N ALA A 219 -11.32 -23.68 -6.61
CA ALA A 219 -11.08 -23.77 -5.18
C ALA A 219 -12.11 -24.67 -4.52
N THR A 220 -11.67 -25.54 -3.63
CA THR A 220 -12.59 -26.30 -2.78
C THR A 220 -13.13 -25.39 -1.66
N PRO A 221 -14.31 -25.71 -1.08
CA PRO A 221 -14.83 -24.97 0.07
C PRO A 221 -13.80 -24.85 1.20
N GLY A 222 -13.61 -23.64 1.71
CA GLY A 222 -12.66 -23.33 2.79
C GLY A 222 -11.19 -23.25 2.38
N GLN A 223 -10.82 -23.52 1.12
CA GLN A 223 -9.42 -23.43 0.66
C GLN A 223 -8.90 -21.98 0.71
N TYR A 224 -9.72 -21.01 0.32
CA TYR A 224 -9.40 -19.59 0.38
C TYR A 224 -10.50 -18.82 1.11
N PRO A 225 -10.16 -17.90 2.03
CA PRO A 225 -11.14 -17.07 2.73
C PRO A 225 -12.09 -16.29 1.82
N GLN A 226 -11.60 -15.88 0.64
CA GLN A 226 -12.35 -15.17 -0.39
C GLN A 226 -13.39 -16.06 -1.10
N TYR A 227 -13.20 -17.39 -1.06
CA TYR A 227 -14.08 -18.38 -1.69
C TYR A 227 -14.53 -19.42 -0.65
N PRO A 228 -15.31 -19.01 0.37
CA PRO A 228 -15.66 -19.90 1.49
C PRO A 228 -16.44 -21.15 1.04
N ASN A 229 -17.24 -21.01 -0.02
CA ASN A 229 -18.03 -22.09 -0.61
C ASN A 229 -17.32 -22.80 -1.79
N GLY A 230 -16.06 -22.47 -2.05
CA GLY A 230 -15.34 -22.89 -3.24
C GLY A 230 -15.79 -22.14 -4.50
N VAL A 231 -15.12 -22.43 -5.61
CA VAL A 231 -15.43 -21.88 -6.94
C VAL A 231 -14.94 -22.85 -8.01
N THR A 232 -15.67 -22.92 -9.12
CA THR A 232 -15.31 -23.67 -10.33
C THR A 232 -15.53 -22.77 -11.52
N ASP A 233 -14.44 -22.28 -12.11
CA ASP A 233 -14.47 -21.36 -13.24
C ASP A 233 -13.43 -21.79 -14.28
N ASN A 234 -13.90 -22.01 -15.52
CA ASN A 234 -13.09 -22.48 -16.66
C ASN A 234 -12.53 -21.35 -17.53
N THR A 235 -12.66 -20.10 -17.10
CA THR A 235 -12.23 -18.91 -17.84
C THR A 235 -11.12 -18.18 -17.11
N HIS A 236 -11.28 -17.93 -15.81
CA HIS A 236 -10.32 -17.13 -15.05
C HIS A 236 -9.23 -17.99 -14.41
N PHE A 237 -8.07 -17.39 -14.16
CA PHE A 237 -6.91 -18.07 -13.59
C PHE A 237 -6.79 -17.87 -12.09
N GLN A 238 -6.17 -18.83 -11.42
CA GLN A 238 -5.49 -18.58 -10.14
C GLN A 238 -4.13 -17.94 -10.41
N ALA A 239 -3.44 -17.46 -9.37
CA ALA A 239 -2.11 -16.86 -9.47
C ALA A 239 -1.12 -17.69 -10.32
N GLU A 240 -1.08 -19.01 -10.14
CA GLU A 240 -0.21 -19.90 -10.92
C GLU A 240 -0.59 -19.96 -12.41
N GLY A 241 -1.88 -20.01 -12.73
CA GLY A 241 -2.33 -19.97 -14.12
C GLY A 241 -2.05 -18.62 -14.77
N ALA A 242 -2.22 -17.52 -14.03
CA ALA A 242 -1.90 -16.19 -14.50
C ALA A 242 -0.40 -16.06 -14.81
N LEU A 243 0.47 -16.58 -13.94
CA LEU A 243 1.91 -16.62 -14.18
C LEU A 243 2.28 -17.52 -15.37
N ALA A 244 1.65 -18.69 -15.51
CA ALA A 244 1.89 -19.60 -16.63
C ALA A 244 1.54 -18.94 -17.98
N VAL A 245 0.39 -18.26 -18.06
CA VAL A 245 -0.02 -17.53 -19.26
C VAL A 245 0.86 -16.30 -19.50
N ALA A 246 1.29 -15.60 -18.43
CA ALA A 246 2.25 -14.50 -18.55
C ALA A 246 3.60 -14.98 -19.15
N ARG A 247 4.05 -16.20 -18.83
CA ARG A 247 5.24 -16.81 -19.45
C ARG A 247 5.04 -17.07 -20.94
N LEU A 248 3.85 -17.49 -21.36
CA LEU A 248 3.53 -17.64 -22.79
C LEU A 248 3.60 -16.30 -23.53
N VAL A 249 3.05 -15.24 -22.92
CA VAL A 249 3.13 -13.88 -23.49
C VAL A 249 4.58 -13.39 -23.57
N ALA A 250 5.35 -13.54 -22.49
CA ALA A 250 6.77 -13.18 -22.46
C ALA A 250 7.56 -13.93 -23.54
N ALA A 251 7.34 -15.25 -23.68
CA ALA A 251 7.98 -16.06 -24.72
C ALA A 251 7.64 -15.57 -26.13
N GLY A 252 6.37 -15.24 -26.40
CA GLY A 252 5.93 -14.66 -27.68
C GLY A 252 6.62 -13.34 -28.00
N LEU A 253 6.72 -12.44 -27.02
CA LEU A 253 7.43 -11.16 -27.14
C LEU A 253 8.92 -11.35 -27.42
N GLN A 254 9.57 -12.31 -26.74
CA GLN A 254 11.00 -12.61 -26.88
C GLN A 254 11.33 -13.27 -28.22
N VAL A 255 10.57 -14.30 -28.63
CA VAL A 255 10.80 -15.05 -29.87
C VAL A 255 10.66 -14.14 -31.09
N GLN A 256 9.71 -13.20 -31.06
CA GLN A 256 9.51 -12.24 -32.14
C GLN A 256 10.38 -10.98 -32.02
N GLN A 257 11.23 -10.90 -30.98
CA GLN A 257 12.09 -9.75 -30.71
C GLN A 257 11.32 -8.42 -30.65
N ILE A 258 10.10 -8.46 -30.12
CA ILE A 258 9.22 -7.29 -30.00
C ILE A 258 9.79 -6.33 -28.95
N THR A 259 10.11 -6.86 -27.76
CA THR A 259 10.71 -6.10 -26.66
C THR A 259 12.24 -6.20 -26.68
N PRO A 260 12.94 -5.24 -26.05
CA PRO A 260 14.40 -5.28 -25.95
C PRO A 260 14.90 -6.57 -25.27
N PRO A 261 16.05 -7.11 -25.71
CA PRO A 261 16.65 -8.28 -25.07
C PRO A 261 16.97 -7.97 -23.60
N GLY A 262 16.76 -8.94 -22.72
CA GLY A 262 17.04 -8.80 -21.29
C GLY A 262 15.95 -8.10 -20.48
N TRP A 263 14.80 -7.77 -21.06
CA TRP A 263 13.64 -7.31 -20.29
C TRP A 263 13.00 -8.41 -19.44
N PHE A 264 12.88 -9.63 -19.97
CA PHE A 264 12.32 -10.78 -19.25
C PHE A 264 13.44 -11.67 -18.68
N GLN A 265 13.99 -11.30 -17.52
CA GLN A 265 15.13 -12.00 -16.90
C GLN A 265 14.72 -13.17 -16.00
N HIS A 266 13.44 -13.25 -15.63
CA HIS A 266 12.91 -14.25 -14.70
C HIS A 266 11.88 -15.17 -15.36
N ALA A 267 11.89 -15.24 -16.69
CA ALA A 267 10.96 -16.03 -17.51
C ALA A 267 10.95 -17.54 -17.20
N ASP A 268 12.01 -18.05 -16.57
CA ASP A 268 12.14 -19.47 -16.16
C ASP A 268 12.38 -19.64 -14.64
N ALA A 269 12.35 -18.55 -13.87
CA ALA A 269 12.61 -18.62 -12.42
C ALA A 269 11.47 -19.36 -11.68
N PRO A 270 11.78 -20.19 -10.67
CA PRO A 270 10.76 -20.73 -9.78
C PRO A 270 10.24 -19.60 -8.88
N LEU A 271 9.00 -19.18 -9.11
CA LEU A 271 8.37 -18.05 -8.42
C LEU A 271 7.12 -18.55 -7.70
N ASP A 272 6.90 -18.08 -6.48
CA ASP A 272 5.59 -18.20 -5.81
C ASP A 272 4.68 -17.10 -6.37
N ALA A 273 3.79 -17.46 -7.29
CA ALA A 273 2.94 -16.48 -7.96
C ALA A 273 2.00 -15.79 -6.97
N LEU A 274 1.50 -16.55 -6.00
CA LEU A 274 0.49 -16.08 -5.06
C LEU A 274 1.06 -15.05 -4.08
N ALA A 275 2.32 -15.23 -3.67
CA ALA A 275 3.06 -14.30 -2.83
C ALA A 275 3.72 -13.15 -3.63
N GLY A 276 4.12 -13.42 -4.87
CA GLY A 276 4.82 -12.44 -5.72
C GLY A 276 3.90 -11.38 -6.31
N ILE A 277 2.69 -11.75 -6.72
CA ILE A 277 1.72 -10.82 -7.32
C ILE A 277 1.33 -9.74 -6.29
N TYR A 278 1.34 -8.48 -6.71
CA TYR A 278 0.70 -7.42 -5.94
C TYR A 278 -0.82 -7.46 -6.11
N TRP A 279 -1.52 -7.50 -4.98
CA TRP A 279 -2.97 -7.51 -4.89
C TRP A 279 -3.45 -6.13 -4.42
N PRO A 280 -3.79 -5.19 -5.31
CA PRO A 280 -4.17 -3.86 -4.89
C PRO A 280 -5.49 -3.91 -4.12
N SER A 281 -5.71 -2.91 -3.26
CA SER A 281 -6.98 -2.77 -2.54
C SER A 281 -8.14 -2.44 -3.47
N GLU A 282 -7.86 -1.78 -4.61
CA GLU A 282 -8.82 -1.40 -5.64
C GLU A 282 -8.18 -1.62 -7.01
N ARG A 283 -8.98 -1.99 -8.01
CA ARG A 283 -8.47 -2.10 -9.38
C ARG A 283 -8.19 -0.70 -9.95
N PRO A 284 -7.21 -0.52 -10.86
CA PRO A 284 -6.91 0.78 -11.48
C PRO A 284 -8.14 1.45 -12.10
N VAL A 285 -9.00 0.63 -12.71
CA VAL A 285 -10.22 1.05 -13.40
C VAL A 285 -11.39 1.35 -12.46
N ASP A 286 -11.33 0.91 -11.19
CA ASP A 286 -12.35 1.21 -10.19
C ASP A 286 -12.04 2.58 -9.55
N LYS A 287 -12.49 3.66 -10.22
CA LYS A 287 -12.23 5.03 -9.76
C LYS A 287 -12.77 5.24 -8.34
N PRO A 288 -11.97 5.72 -7.38
CA PRO A 288 -12.47 6.03 -6.03
C PRO A 288 -13.49 7.16 -6.05
N LEU A 289 -14.34 7.24 -5.04
CA LEU A 289 -15.11 8.45 -4.75
C LEU A 289 -14.13 9.49 -4.20
N VAL A 290 -14.03 10.66 -4.83
CA VAL A 290 -13.13 11.72 -4.36
C VAL A 290 -13.95 12.79 -3.63
N LEU A 291 -13.55 13.10 -2.39
CA LEU A 291 -14.08 14.17 -1.57
C LEU A 291 -12.96 15.17 -1.27
N GLU A 292 -13.28 16.47 -1.34
CA GLU A 292 -12.28 17.54 -1.23
C GLU A 292 -12.49 18.35 0.07
N VAL A 293 -11.46 18.43 0.90
CA VAL A 293 -11.46 19.15 2.19
C VAL A 293 -10.50 20.33 2.15
N GLY A 294 -10.98 21.48 2.60
CA GLY A 294 -10.19 22.72 2.72
C GLY A 294 -11.04 23.98 2.52
N ALA A 295 -10.42 25.14 2.71
CA ALA A 295 -11.09 26.42 2.50
C ALA A 295 -11.64 26.53 1.06
N GLY A 296 -12.95 26.79 0.92
CA GLY A 296 -13.63 26.90 -0.37
C GLY A 296 -13.82 25.58 -1.13
N ARG A 297 -13.54 24.43 -0.51
CA ARG A 297 -13.77 23.08 -1.08
C ARG A 297 -15.10 22.49 -0.58
N GLN A 298 -15.40 21.26 -0.98
CA GLN A 298 -16.65 20.55 -0.67
C GLN A 298 -16.93 20.48 0.84
N PHE A 299 -15.90 20.23 1.65
CA PHE A 299 -16.01 20.21 3.10
C PHE A 299 -15.01 21.15 3.77
N GLY A 300 -15.45 21.85 4.81
CA GLY A 300 -14.58 22.68 5.66
C GLY A 300 -13.80 21.88 6.70
N THR A 301 -14.22 20.66 7.03
CA THR A 301 -13.57 19.79 8.03
C THR A 301 -13.44 18.36 7.52
N VAL A 302 -12.43 17.64 8.03
CA VAL A 302 -12.21 16.23 7.69
C VAL A 302 -13.34 15.34 8.25
N GLN A 303 -13.83 15.60 9.46
CA GLN A 303 -14.92 14.82 10.03
C GLN A 303 -16.20 14.90 9.18
N ALA A 304 -16.56 16.10 8.66
CA ALA A 304 -17.75 16.23 7.80
C ALA A 304 -17.62 15.41 6.50
N ALA A 305 -16.42 15.35 5.92
CA ALA A 305 -16.17 14.48 4.77
C ALA A 305 -16.33 13.00 5.15
N VAL A 306 -15.75 12.57 6.29
CA VAL A 306 -15.91 11.20 6.81
C VAL A 306 -17.39 10.87 7.05
N ASP A 307 -18.17 11.79 7.61
CA ASP A 307 -19.59 11.60 7.90
C ASP A 307 -20.42 11.40 6.63
N SER A 308 -20.03 12.06 5.54
CA SER A 308 -20.71 11.92 4.23
C SER A 308 -20.47 10.58 3.53
N VAL A 309 -19.42 9.82 3.91
CA VAL A 309 -19.11 8.53 3.29
C VAL A 309 -20.20 7.50 3.63
N PRO A 310 -20.78 6.78 2.65
CA PRO A 310 -21.76 5.73 2.93
C PRO A 310 -21.17 4.61 3.82
N ALA A 311 -21.98 4.12 4.76
CA ALA A 311 -21.59 2.95 5.55
C ALA A 311 -21.48 1.70 4.66
N ASN A 312 -20.52 0.83 4.98
CA ASN A 312 -20.24 -0.43 4.29
C ASN A 312 -20.00 -0.27 2.78
N SER A 313 -19.48 0.88 2.37
CA SER A 313 -19.11 1.11 0.97
C SER A 313 -18.09 0.08 0.50
N THR A 314 -18.37 -0.55 -0.63
CA THR A 314 -17.41 -1.42 -1.32
C THR A 314 -16.44 -0.62 -2.19
N ARG A 315 -16.75 0.65 -2.47
CA ARG A 315 -15.90 1.59 -3.21
C ARG A 315 -15.05 2.42 -2.25
N ARG A 316 -13.75 2.51 -2.51
CA ARG A 316 -12.84 3.41 -1.79
C ARG A 316 -13.29 4.87 -1.89
N THR A 317 -13.19 5.59 -0.77
CA THR A 317 -13.38 7.04 -0.74
C THR A 317 -12.05 7.73 -0.40
N GLU A 318 -11.54 8.52 -1.34
CA GLU A 318 -10.40 9.40 -1.13
C GLU A 318 -10.85 10.76 -0.59
N ILE A 319 -10.47 11.07 0.63
CA ILE A 319 -10.62 12.39 1.22
C ILE A 319 -9.30 13.14 1.00
N ARG A 320 -9.30 14.03 0.01
CA ARG A 320 -8.17 14.86 -0.39
C ARG A 320 -8.19 16.15 0.41
N ILE A 321 -7.11 16.42 1.13
CA ILE A 321 -7.05 17.47 2.16
C ILE A 321 -6.02 18.52 1.72
N ALA A 322 -6.49 19.72 1.44
CA ALA A 322 -5.63 20.85 1.05
C ALA A 322 -4.67 21.26 2.19
N PRO A 323 -3.54 21.92 1.88
CA PRO A 323 -2.67 22.52 2.90
C PRO A 323 -3.44 23.35 3.93
N GLY A 324 -3.15 23.12 5.20
CA GLY A 324 -3.79 23.78 6.34
C GLY A 324 -3.65 23.00 7.65
N THR A 325 -3.96 23.68 8.75
CA THR A 325 -4.10 23.06 10.07
C THR A 325 -5.58 22.89 10.40
N TYR A 326 -6.01 21.65 10.53
CA TYR A 326 -7.37 21.23 10.79
C TYR A 326 -7.49 20.82 12.26
N ARG A 327 -7.91 21.77 13.10
CA ARG A 327 -8.14 21.50 14.52
C ARG A 327 -9.51 20.90 14.75
N GLY A 328 -9.55 19.65 15.15
CA GLY A 328 -10.78 18.94 15.47
C GLY A 328 -10.55 17.44 15.62
N LEU A 329 -11.39 16.80 16.43
CA LEU A 329 -11.38 15.34 16.57
C LEU A 329 -11.89 14.69 15.28
N VAL A 330 -11.19 13.65 14.83
CA VAL A 330 -11.60 12.85 13.67
C VAL A 330 -11.76 11.40 14.07
N ARG A 331 -12.89 10.78 13.71
CA ARG A 331 -13.14 9.36 13.87
C ARG A 331 -13.66 8.75 12.57
N VAL A 332 -12.94 7.76 12.05
CA VAL A 332 -13.41 6.85 11.00
C VAL A 332 -13.98 5.60 11.67
N PRO A 333 -15.32 5.41 11.70
CA PRO A 333 -15.94 4.27 12.39
C PRO A 333 -15.74 2.95 11.63
N ALA A 334 -15.88 1.82 12.35
CA ALA A 334 -15.61 0.48 11.81
C ALA A 334 -16.48 0.10 10.60
N ASN A 335 -17.69 0.65 10.51
CA ASN A 335 -18.61 0.46 9.39
C ASN A 335 -18.31 1.36 8.17
N LYS A 336 -17.20 2.09 8.16
CA LYS A 336 -16.74 2.89 7.01
C LYS A 336 -15.35 2.41 6.56
N PRO A 337 -15.25 1.23 5.94
CA PRO A 337 -13.99 0.70 5.43
C PRO A 337 -13.49 1.53 4.24
N ARG A 338 -12.22 1.34 3.86
CA ARG A 338 -11.64 1.86 2.60
C ARG A 338 -11.71 3.39 2.46
N ILE A 339 -11.51 4.12 3.56
CA ILE A 339 -11.29 5.57 3.52
C ILE A 339 -9.80 5.85 3.37
N SER A 340 -9.45 6.79 2.50
CA SER A 340 -8.08 7.30 2.35
C SER A 340 -8.02 8.77 2.76
N PHE A 341 -7.01 9.17 3.53
CA PHE A 341 -6.64 10.57 3.76
C PHE A 341 -5.42 10.93 2.92
N ILE A 342 -5.59 11.84 1.95
CA ILE A 342 -4.53 12.23 1.02
C ILE A 342 -4.22 13.72 1.22
N GLY A 343 -3.08 14.03 1.82
CA GLY A 343 -2.64 15.43 1.94
C GLY A 343 -2.11 15.95 0.60
N LEU A 344 -2.62 17.12 0.18
CA LEU A 344 -2.28 17.76 -1.09
C LEU A 344 -1.10 18.75 -1.00
N GLY A 345 -0.43 18.82 0.16
CA GLY A 345 0.78 19.63 0.33
C GLY A 345 1.98 19.10 -0.44
N GLN A 346 3.03 19.91 -0.57
CA GLN A 346 4.31 19.42 -1.11
C GLN A 346 5.00 18.45 -0.15
N THR A 347 4.79 18.66 1.15
CA THR A 347 5.34 17.85 2.24
C THR A 347 4.25 17.58 3.29
N PRO A 348 4.40 16.54 4.14
CA PRO A 348 3.36 16.17 5.10
C PRO A 348 3.11 17.22 6.19
N GLU A 349 4.04 18.14 6.42
CA GLU A 349 3.93 19.25 7.39
C GLU A 349 2.89 20.28 6.99
N GLU A 350 2.57 20.38 5.71
CA GLU A 350 1.64 21.38 5.20
C GLU A 350 0.18 21.00 5.47
N VAL A 351 -0.11 19.74 5.80
CA VAL A 351 -1.46 19.25 6.11
C VAL A 351 -1.45 18.62 7.50
N VAL A 352 -2.05 19.30 8.48
CA VAL A 352 -1.98 18.90 9.89
C VAL A 352 -3.37 18.66 10.46
N LEU A 353 -3.64 17.44 10.91
CA LEU A 353 -4.80 17.08 11.73
C LEU A 353 -4.38 17.11 13.20
N VAL A 354 -5.00 17.97 14.00
CA VAL A 354 -4.54 18.26 15.37
C VAL A 354 -5.66 18.42 16.38
N TYR A 355 -5.42 17.92 17.58
CA TYR A 355 -6.17 18.26 18.79
C TYR A 355 -5.26 18.14 20.02
N ASN A 356 -5.79 18.39 21.22
CA ASN A 356 -4.98 18.46 22.45
C ASN A 356 -5.59 17.71 23.65
N ASN A 357 -6.45 16.72 23.40
CA ASN A 357 -6.95 15.91 24.51
C ASN A 357 -5.82 15.08 25.10
N ALA A 358 -5.72 15.06 26.42
CA ALA A 358 -4.99 14.04 27.18
C ALA A 358 -5.97 13.07 27.83
N SER A 359 -5.46 11.94 28.30
CA SER A 359 -6.21 10.89 29.01
C SER A 359 -7.02 11.45 30.18
N GLY A 360 -6.44 12.35 30.96
CA GLY A 360 -7.07 13.04 32.08
C GLY A 360 -8.00 14.20 31.70
N THR A 361 -8.12 14.56 30.42
CA THR A 361 -8.99 15.66 29.98
C THR A 361 -10.46 15.30 30.27
N PRO A 362 -11.21 16.15 30.99
CA PRO A 362 -12.63 15.90 31.27
C PRO A 362 -13.46 15.92 29.98
N LYS A 363 -14.42 15.02 29.86
CA LYS A 363 -15.40 15.05 28.78
C LYS A 363 -16.40 16.19 29.02
N PRO A 364 -16.85 16.87 27.95
CA PRO A 364 -17.82 17.96 28.06
C PRO A 364 -19.16 17.55 28.70
N ASP A 365 -19.53 16.27 28.60
CA ASP A 365 -20.78 15.71 29.13
C ASP A 365 -20.71 15.36 30.63
N GLY A 366 -19.55 15.55 31.27
CA GLY A 366 -19.36 15.25 32.70
C GLY A 366 -19.22 13.75 33.03
N THR A 367 -19.17 12.86 32.04
CA THR A 367 -19.11 11.39 32.26
C THR A 367 -17.71 10.87 32.66
N GLY A 368 -16.81 11.76 33.07
CA GLY A 368 -15.43 11.44 33.45
C GLY A 368 -14.40 11.96 32.45
N ALA A 369 -13.20 11.40 32.47
CA ALA A 369 -12.12 11.77 31.56
C ALA A 369 -12.15 10.95 30.26
N TYR A 370 -11.45 11.43 29.22
CA TYR A 370 -11.36 10.72 27.94
C TYR A 370 -10.68 9.35 28.03
N GLY A 371 -9.72 9.18 28.95
CA GLY A 371 -8.82 8.04 28.97
C GLY A 371 -7.86 8.04 27.77
N THR A 372 -6.81 7.21 27.81
CA THR A 372 -5.78 7.21 26.77
C THR A 372 -6.35 7.02 25.36
N GLY A 373 -7.15 5.99 25.14
CA GLY A 373 -7.76 5.75 23.82
C GLY A 373 -8.76 6.83 23.39
N GLY A 374 -9.42 7.52 24.33
CA GLY A 374 -10.33 8.64 24.03
C GLY A 374 -9.61 9.97 23.79
N SER A 375 -8.30 10.05 24.10
CA SER A 375 -7.48 11.25 23.88
C SER A 375 -7.07 11.46 22.42
N ALA A 376 -7.29 10.44 21.57
CA ALA A 376 -6.85 10.44 20.17
C ALA A 376 -7.37 11.65 19.40
N SER A 377 -6.45 12.40 18.79
CA SER A 377 -6.82 13.47 17.84
C SER A 377 -7.48 12.88 16.59
N VAL A 378 -6.93 11.77 16.09
CA VAL A 378 -7.52 10.98 15.00
C VAL A 378 -7.63 9.51 15.40
N ARG A 379 -8.82 8.94 15.26
CA ARG A 379 -9.12 7.52 15.51
C ARG A 379 -9.67 6.83 14.27
N ILE A 380 -9.06 5.71 13.90
CA ILE A 380 -9.41 4.91 12.74
C ILE A 380 -9.82 3.51 13.18
N ASP A 381 -11.12 3.27 13.23
CA ASP A 381 -11.69 1.95 13.50
C ASP A 381 -11.99 1.17 12.19
N GLY A 382 -12.15 1.87 11.05
CA GLY A 382 -12.44 1.27 9.74
C GLY A 382 -11.24 0.53 9.15
N PRO A 383 -11.42 -0.70 8.60
CA PRO A 383 -10.33 -1.43 7.96
C PRO A 383 -9.98 -0.87 6.57
N GLU A 384 -8.82 -1.27 6.06
CA GLU A 384 -8.31 -0.86 4.74
C GLU A 384 -8.10 0.66 4.60
N PHE A 385 -7.80 1.31 5.74
CA PHE A 385 -7.49 2.74 5.79
C PHE A 385 -6.16 3.04 5.12
N LEU A 386 -6.11 4.15 4.40
CA LEU A 386 -4.91 4.65 3.74
C LEU A 386 -4.62 6.09 4.18
N ALA A 387 -3.36 6.42 4.45
CA ALA A 387 -2.94 7.80 4.64
C ALA A 387 -1.65 8.08 3.86
N ARG A 388 -1.61 9.25 3.21
CA ARG A 388 -0.42 9.71 2.49
C ARG A 388 -0.18 11.19 2.68
N ASN A 389 1.08 11.57 2.91
CA ASN A 389 1.55 12.95 2.87
C ASN A 389 0.79 13.88 3.84
N ILE A 390 0.64 13.46 5.09
CA ILE A 390 -0.18 14.16 6.10
C ILE A 390 0.41 14.00 7.50
N THR A 391 0.20 15.01 8.35
CA THR A 391 0.58 15.00 9.77
C THR A 391 -0.63 14.75 10.67
N PHE A 392 -0.51 13.78 11.56
CA PHE A 392 -1.37 13.56 12.72
C PHE A 392 -0.65 14.07 13.96
N SER A 393 -1.29 14.95 14.73
CA SER A 393 -0.65 15.55 15.91
C SER A 393 -1.59 15.59 17.10
N ASN A 394 -1.05 15.32 18.28
CA ASN A 394 -1.63 15.75 19.54
C ASN A 394 -0.72 16.82 20.15
N ASP A 395 -1.25 18.05 20.29
CA ASP A 395 -0.50 19.20 20.78
C ASP A 395 -0.78 19.54 22.25
N PHE A 396 -1.10 18.53 23.06
CA PHE A 396 -1.24 18.67 24.50
C PHE A 396 0.03 19.27 25.14
N ASP A 397 -0.13 20.45 25.75
CA ASP A 397 0.97 21.19 26.39
C ASP A 397 1.25 20.62 27.80
N GLU A 398 2.15 19.64 27.89
CA GLU A 398 2.55 19.04 29.17
C GLU A 398 3.11 20.06 30.17
N ALA A 399 3.77 21.11 29.68
CA ALA A 399 4.38 22.15 30.52
C ALA A 399 3.34 23.09 31.11
N ALA A 400 2.24 23.34 30.39
CA ALA A 400 1.09 24.08 30.91
C ALA A 400 0.19 23.25 31.83
N ASN A 401 0.34 21.92 31.84
CA ASN A 401 -0.55 20.98 32.55
C ASN A 401 0.21 20.09 33.55
N GLN A 402 1.16 20.64 34.30
CA GLN A 402 1.99 19.86 35.24
C GLN A 402 1.19 19.20 36.37
N ASP A 403 0.09 19.80 36.80
CA ASP A 403 -0.77 19.27 37.87
C ASP A 403 -1.74 18.18 37.37
N MET A 404 -1.85 17.99 36.05
CA MET A 404 -2.75 16.99 35.47
C MET A 404 -2.18 15.58 35.70
N LYS A 405 -2.99 14.73 36.33
CA LYS A 405 -2.75 13.28 36.33
C LYS A 405 -3.22 12.69 35.01
N ASN A 406 -2.56 11.62 34.53
CA ASN A 406 -2.88 10.94 33.26
C ASN A 406 -2.70 11.85 32.01
N ARG A 407 -1.44 12.13 31.67
CA ARG A 407 -1.05 13.05 30.58
C ARG A 407 -0.83 12.37 29.22
N GLN A 408 -1.14 11.08 29.10
CA GLN A 408 -1.07 10.36 27.83
C GLN A 408 -1.93 11.07 26.78
N ALA A 409 -1.41 11.31 25.58
CA ALA A 409 -2.05 12.16 24.58
C ALA A 409 -1.83 11.61 23.17
N VAL A 410 -2.81 10.84 22.68
CA VAL A 410 -2.69 10.11 21.43
C VAL A 410 -2.89 11.03 20.23
N ALA A 411 -1.97 11.01 19.27
CA ALA A 411 -2.10 11.69 17.98
C ALA A 411 -2.93 10.85 17.01
N LEU A 412 -2.56 9.58 16.86
CA LEU A 412 -3.21 8.64 15.97
C LEU A 412 -3.52 7.32 16.69
N PHE A 413 -4.77 6.88 16.60
CA PHE A 413 -5.24 5.58 17.05
C PHE A 413 -5.68 4.76 15.83
N LEU A 414 -4.96 3.69 15.51
CA LEU A 414 -5.35 2.67 14.53
C LEU A 414 -5.93 1.42 15.24
N ALA A 415 -7.15 1.02 14.91
CA ALA A 415 -7.76 -0.23 15.37
C ALA A 415 -8.19 -1.15 14.22
N GLY A 416 -8.47 -0.60 13.03
CA GLY A 416 -8.84 -1.38 11.85
C GLY A 416 -7.66 -2.19 11.29
N ASP A 417 -7.95 -3.35 10.70
CA ASP A 417 -6.95 -4.17 10.01
C ASP A 417 -6.59 -3.56 8.63
N ARG A 418 -5.39 -3.86 8.15
CA ARG A 418 -4.84 -3.46 6.85
C ARG A 418 -4.70 -1.95 6.65
N ALA A 419 -4.21 -1.23 7.66
CA ALA A 419 -3.91 0.19 7.52
C ALA A 419 -2.56 0.41 6.80
N VAL A 420 -2.52 1.30 5.80
CA VAL A 420 -1.28 1.67 5.08
C VAL A 420 -1.04 3.18 5.23
N LEU A 421 0.13 3.55 5.72
CA LEU A 421 0.51 4.94 5.96
C LEU A 421 1.88 5.21 5.33
N SER A 422 1.94 6.15 4.39
CA SER A 422 3.15 6.45 3.63
C SER A 422 3.47 7.93 3.66
N ASN A 423 4.73 8.30 3.95
CA ASN A 423 5.12 9.70 4.09
C ASN A 423 4.18 10.46 5.06
N VAL A 424 3.92 9.89 6.24
CA VAL A 424 3.10 10.54 7.28
C VAL A 424 3.96 10.99 8.46
N ARG A 425 3.42 11.92 9.25
CA ARG A 425 4.01 12.34 10.51
C ARG A 425 3.06 12.04 11.67
N CYS A 426 3.54 11.41 12.73
CA CYS A 426 2.80 11.26 13.99
C CYS A 426 3.54 12.03 15.09
N LEU A 427 2.93 13.11 15.59
CA LEU A 427 3.57 14.05 16.52
C LEU A 427 2.86 14.10 17.87
N GLY A 428 3.61 13.90 18.95
CA GLY A 428 3.10 13.94 20.32
C GLY A 428 4.22 13.80 21.34
N ASN A 429 3.86 13.53 22.60
CA ASN A 429 4.79 13.27 23.70
C ASN A 429 4.61 11.83 24.21
N GLN A 430 3.88 11.67 25.30
CA GLN A 430 3.51 10.36 25.83
C GLN A 430 2.35 9.76 25.03
N ASP A 431 2.49 8.50 24.61
CA ASP A 431 1.48 7.70 23.90
C ASP A 431 1.09 8.26 22.51
N THR A 432 2.03 8.80 21.72
CA THR A 432 1.76 9.43 20.41
C THR A 432 0.95 8.55 19.44
N LEU A 433 1.35 7.30 19.25
CA LEU A 433 0.78 6.38 18.26
C LEU A 433 0.26 5.10 18.93
N LEU A 434 -1.05 4.95 18.94
CA LEU A 434 -1.73 3.74 19.41
C LEU A 434 -2.02 2.81 18.22
N VAL A 435 -1.21 1.76 18.07
CA VAL A 435 -1.45 0.65 17.13
C VAL A 435 -2.16 -0.48 17.89
N ASP A 436 -3.49 -0.50 17.81
CA ASP A 436 -4.33 -1.46 18.51
C ASP A 436 -4.95 -2.49 17.54
N SER A 437 -5.90 -3.27 18.04
CA SER A 437 -6.78 -4.11 17.24
C SER A 437 -8.24 -4.03 17.75
N PRO A 438 -9.24 -4.52 17.00
CA PRO A 438 -10.64 -4.39 17.39
C PRO A 438 -11.00 -5.10 18.70
N ALA A 439 -10.24 -6.15 19.06
CA ALA A 439 -10.43 -6.91 20.30
C ALA A 439 -9.14 -7.66 20.70
N ARG A 440 -9.07 -8.10 21.95
CA ARG A 440 -7.98 -8.98 22.43
C ARG A 440 -7.92 -10.27 21.60
N GLY A 441 -6.71 -10.71 21.26
CA GLY A 441 -6.48 -11.91 20.46
C GLY A 441 -6.83 -11.78 18.97
N VAL A 442 -7.40 -10.65 18.54
CA VAL A 442 -7.66 -10.36 17.12
C VAL A 442 -6.46 -9.61 16.55
N GLN A 443 -5.91 -10.12 15.45
CA GLN A 443 -4.83 -9.44 14.73
C GLN A 443 -5.40 -8.27 13.90
N ALA A 444 -4.75 -7.12 14.00
CA ALA A 444 -4.93 -6.00 13.08
C ALA A 444 -3.56 -5.49 12.67
N ARG A 445 -3.34 -5.30 11.37
CA ARG A 445 -2.03 -5.04 10.79
C ARG A 445 -1.96 -3.62 10.23
N SER A 446 -0.84 -2.95 10.48
CA SER A 446 -0.54 -1.62 9.96
C SER A 446 0.85 -1.59 9.31
N TYR A 447 0.97 -0.94 8.16
CA TYR A 447 2.23 -0.74 7.46
C TYR A 447 2.54 0.76 7.34
N PHE A 448 3.66 1.17 7.91
CA PHE A 448 4.20 2.52 7.83
C PHE A 448 5.45 2.52 6.96
N SER A 449 5.49 3.35 5.92
CA SER A 449 6.66 3.54 5.05
C SER A 449 7.07 5.00 4.97
N ASP A 450 8.38 5.25 4.95
CA ASP A 450 8.97 6.59 4.75
C ASP A 450 8.36 7.67 5.66
N SER A 451 8.05 7.30 6.91
CA SER A 451 7.27 8.11 7.83
C SER A 451 8.09 8.58 9.02
N TYR A 452 7.60 9.60 9.70
CA TYR A 452 8.23 10.19 10.87
C TYR A 452 7.32 10.04 12.09
N ILE A 453 7.84 9.47 13.17
CA ILE A 453 7.09 9.31 14.42
C ILE A 453 7.94 9.90 15.55
N GLU A 454 7.36 10.83 16.32
CA GLU A 454 8.03 11.40 17.49
C GLU A 454 7.22 11.27 18.78
N GLY A 455 7.95 11.18 19.89
CA GLY A 455 7.38 11.21 21.24
C GLY A 455 8.45 10.90 22.26
N ASP A 456 8.03 10.65 23.50
CA ASP A 456 8.97 10.37 24.59
C ASP A 456 8.68 9.05 25.32
N VAL A 457 7.59 8.95 26.08
CA VAL A 457 7.22 7.76 26.85
C VAL A 457 6.20 6.95 26.06
N ASP A 458 6.51 5.68 25.83
CA ASP A 458 5.63 4.68 25.21
C ASP A 458 4.99 5.16 23.90
N PHE A 459 5.72 5.96 23.12
CA PHE A 459 5.09 6.75 22.06
C PHE A 459 4.64 5.92 20.86
N ILE A 460 5.00 4.63 20.79
CA ILE A 460 4.40 3.63 19.91
C ILE A 460 3.92 2.44 20.77
N PHE A 461 2.62 2.27 20.94
CA PHE A 461 2.07 1.30 21.88
C PHE A 461 0.77 0.65 21.40
N GLY A 462 0.37 -0.44 22.05
CA GLY A 462 -0.84 -1.19 21.69
C GLY A 462 -0.63 -2.65 21.32
N ARG A 463 -1.73 -3.32 20.97
CA ARG A 463 -1.79 -4.77 20.74
C ARG A 463 -1.73 -5.19 19.27
N GLY A 464 -1.72 -4.24 18.34
CA GLY A 464 -1.72 -4.50 16.90
C GLY A 464 -0.38 -5.05 16.39
N THR A 465 -0.39 -5.57 15.16
CA THR A 465 0.82 -5.87 14.40
C THR A 465 1.19 -4.63 13.58
N ALA A 466 2.41 -4.12 13.71
CA ALA A 466 2.86 -2.97 12.92
C ALA A 466 4.25 -3.16 12.35
N VAL A 467 4.41 -2.80 11.09
CA VAL A 467 5.70 -2.71 10.41
C VAL A 467 6.00 -1.25 10.12
N PHE A 468 7.15 -0.78 10.62
CA PHE A 468 7.74 0.52 10.31
C PHE A 468 8.95 0.27 9.41
N SER A 469 8.88 0.72 8.16
CA SER A 469 9.90 0.52 7.14
C SER A 469 10.44 1.87 6.69
N SER A 470 11.77 2.04 6.69
CA SER A 470 12.40 3.31 6.27
C SER A 470 11.90 4.54 7.03
N CYS A 471 11.47 4.36 8.28
CA CYS A 471 10.93 5.44 9.10
C CYS A 471 12.01 6.15 9.93
N GLU A 472 11.81 7.43 10.21
CA GLU A 472 12.54 8.15 11.24
C GLU A 472 11.75 8.10 12.55
N ILE A 473 12.39 7.56 13.59
CA ILE A 473 11.82 7.36 14.92
C ILE A 473 12.54 8.33 15.87
N ARG A 474 11.88 9.43 16.23
CA ARG A 474 12.50 10.49 17.02
C ARG A 474 12.05 10.49 18.48
N SER A 475 12.97 10.22 19.39
CA SER A 475 12.72 10.40 20.81
C SER A 475 12.94 11.85 21.23
N LEU A 476 11.98 12.42 21.96
CA LEU A 476 12.05 13.79 22.47
C LEU A 476 12.79 13.84 23.81
N ASP A 477 13.57 14.90 24.01
CA ASP A 477 14.28 15.16 25.26
C ASP A 477 13.31 15.67 26.34
N ARG A 478 13.13 14.86 27.38
CA ARG A 478 12.36 15.22 28.59
C ARG A 478 13.22 15.98 29.61
N ARG A 479 14.45 16.35 29.24
CA ARG A 479 15.47 17.01 30.07
C ARG A 479 15.87 16.15 31.26
N SER A 480 15.95 14.85 31.04
CA SER A 480 16.37 13.86 32.01
C SER A 480 17.78 13.38 31.68
N ASP A 481 18.65 13.30 32.69
CA ASP A 481 20.01 12.78 32.51
C ASP A 481 20.07 11.25 32.61
N SER A 482 18.95 10.58 32.97
CA SER A 482 18.92 9.14 33.22
C SER A 482 17.87 8.39 32.42
N ASN A 483 16.73 9.01 32.10
CA ASN A 483 15.64 8.36 31.39
C ASN A 483 14.75 9.40 30.68
N ASN A 484 14.84 9.46 29.35
CA ASN A 484 14.03 10.29 28.47
C ASN A 484 12.85 9.55 27.84
N GLY A 485 12.69 8.25 28.09
CA GLY A 485 11.49 7.51 27.74
C GLY A 485 11.76 6.20 27.00
N TYR A 486 10.72 5.76 26.28
CA TYR A 486 10.60 4.42 25.74
C TYR A 486 9.98 4.51 24.35
N VAL A 487 10.67 3.97 23.34
CA VAL A 487 10.16 4.01 21.98
C VAL A 487 8.87 3.20 21.84
N SER A 488 8.83 2.01 22.44
CA SER A 488 7.70 1.11 22.29
C SER A 488 7.16 0.53 23.60
N ALA A 489 5.84 0.32 23.62
CA ALA A 489 5.14 -0.41 24.67
C ALA A 489 4.10 -1.34 24.03
N GLY A 490 4.61 -2.37 23.35
CA GLY A 490 3.76 -3.38 22.70
C GLY A 490 3.00 -4.22 23.73
N SER A 491 1.84 -4.72 23.33
CA SER A 491 0.98 -5.58 24.15
C SER A 491 0.28 -6.67 23.33
N ALA A 492 0.93 -7.11 22.24
CA ALA A 492 0.40 -8.18 21.39
C ALA A 492 0.16 -9.44 22.23
N ASN A 493 -0.96 -10.12 21.99
CA ASN A 493 -1.27 -11.38 22.66
C ASN A 493 -0.25 -12.46 22.24
N ILE A 494 0.09 -13.38 23.15
CA ILE A 494 1.06 -14.45 22.90
C ILE A 494 0.68 -15.35 21.70
N GLY A 495 -0.61 -15.52 21.42
CA GLY A 495 -1.10 -16.27 20.25
C GLY A 495 -0.85 -15.58 18.91
N ILE A 496 -0.50 -14.29 18.91
CA ILE A 496 -0.12 -13.54 17.71
C ILE A 496 1.41 -13.60 17.58
N LYS A 497 1.89 -14.22 16.50
CA LYS A 497 3.34 -14.43 16.25
C LYS A 497 4.09 -13.10 16.11
N HIS A 498 3.49 -12.12 15.46
CA HIS A 498 4.13 -10.86 15.05
C HIS A 498 3.47 -9.65 15.71
N GLY A 499 4.24 -8.90 16.49
CA GLY A 499 3.88 -7.61 17.08
C GLY A 499 4.46 -6.47 16.24
N TYR A 500 5.54 -5.83 16.72
CA TYR A 500 6.17 -4.71 16.02
C TYR A 500 7.47 -5.09 15.31
N LEU A 501 7.61 -4.59 14.08
CA LEU A 501 8.83 -4.63 13.29
C LEU A 501 9.27 -3.21 12.97
N PHE A 502 10.48 -2.85 13.38
CA PHE A 502 11.20 -1.68 12.86
C PHE A 502 12.29 -2.19 11.93
N THR A 503 12.22 -1.86 10.65
CA THR A 503 13.20 -2.29 9.65
C THR A 503 13.69 -1.11 8.82
N GLN A 504 15.01 -1.03 8.62
CA GLN A 504 15.62 0.07 7.87
C GLN A 504 15.27 1.46 8.43
N CYS A 505 14.98 1.54 9.72
CA CYS A 505 14.60 2.77 10.40
C CYS A 505 15.83 3.53 10.91
N ARG A 506 15.65 4.82 11.18
CA ARG A 506 16.63 5.67 11.86
C ARG A 506 16.07 6.13 13.20
N PHE A 507 16.70 5.70 14.29
CA PHE A 507 16.34 6.14 15.63
C PHE A 507 17.21 7.34 15.98
N VAL A 508 16.59 8.49 16.20
CA VAL A 508 17.27 9.80 16.37
C VAL A 508 16.75 10.53 17.60
N SER A 509 17.59 11.37 18.21
CA SER A 509 17.19 12.20 19.36
C SER A 509 18.26 13.25 19.63
N ASP A 510 17.84 14.35 20.27
CA ASP A 510 18.75 15.33 20.89
C ASP A 510 18.94 15.07 22.40
N ALA A 511 18.32 14.01 22.95
CA ALA A 511 18.47 13.60 24.34
C ALA A 511 19.89 13.11 24.65
N ALA A 512 20.25 13.13 25.94
CA ALA A 512 21.54 12.64 26.40
C ALA A 512 21.77 11.17 26.01
N ALA A 513 23.04 10.81 25.80
CA ALA A 513 23.42 9.44 25.42
C ALA A 513 22.95 8.40 26.44
N GLY A 514 22.48 7.26 25.97
CA GLY A 514 22.08 6.11 26.80
C GLY A 514 20.83 6.30 27.66
N THR A 515 20.04 7.36 27.45
CA THR A 515 18.87 7.71 28.28
C THR A 515 17.52 7.27 27.71
N VAL A 516 17.46 6.69 26.51
CA VAL A 516 16.22 6.24 25.87
C VAL A 516 16.24 4.72 25.72
N HIS A 517 15.11 4.09 26.02
CA HIS A 517 14.93 2.64 25.87
C HIS A 517 14.17 2.32 24.58
N LEU A 518 14.48 1.19 23.94
CA LEU A 518 13.73 0.69 22.77
C LEU A 518 12.31 0.24 23.15
N GLY A 519 12.10 -0.24 24.37
CA GLY A 519 10.75 -0.49 24.85
C GLY A 519 10.61 -1.24 26.16
N ARG A 520 9.36 -1.52 26.51
CA ARG A 520 8.97 -2.25 27.73
C ARG A 520 7.65 -3.01 27.51
N PRO A 521 7.39 -4.12 28.23
CA PRO A 521 6.25 -4.98 27.95
C PRO A 521 4.97 -4.42 28.59
N TRP A 522 4.07 -3.87 27.78
CA TRP A 522 2.81 -3.40 28.32
C TRP A 522 1.83 -4.56 28.48
N HIS A 523 1.34 -4.75 29.71
CA HIS A 523 0.26 -5.67 30.04
C HIS A 523 -1.01 -4.87 30.41
N PRO A 524 -1.89 -4.55 29.45
CA PRO A 524 -3.06 -3.71 29.66
C PRO A 524 -3.98 -4.27 30.74
N GLY A 525 -4.12 -3.55 31.86
CA GLY A 525 -4.90 -4.02 33.01
C GLY A 525 -4.32 -5.28 33.67
N GLY A 526 -3.02 -5.54 33.52
CA GLY A 526 -2.34 -6.73 34.06
C GLY A 526 -2.61 -8.01 33.28
N ASP A 527 -3.01 -7.92 32.00
CA ASP A 527 -3.28 -9.08 31.14
C ASP A 527 -2.03 -9.98 31.01
N PRO A 528 -2.03 -11.20 31.58
CA PRO A 528 -0.84 -12.07 31.53
C PRO A 528 -0.56 -12.61 30.13
N ASP A 529 -1.56 -12.63 29.23
CA ASP A 529 -1.40 -13.15 27.87
C ASP A 529 -0.86 -12.08 26.90
N ALA A 530 -0.70 -10.83 27.35
CA ALA A 530 -0.12 -9.72 26.60
C ALA A 530 1.41 -9.79 26.56
N ILE A 531 1.96 -10.85 25.95
CA ILE A 531 3.40 -11.06 25.82
C ILE A 531 3.90 -10.42 24.52
N ALA A 532 4.26 -9.15 24.65
CA ALA A 532 4.70 -8.29 23.56
C ALA A 532 5.82 -8.91 22.71
N GLN A 533 5.78 -8.64 21.40
CA GLN A 533 6.86 -8.97 20.47
C GLN A 533 7.30 -7.70 19.76
N VAL A 534 8.59 -7.41 19.81
CA VAL A 534 9.21 -6.27 19.12
C VAL A 534 10.53 -6.73 18.50
N LEU A 535 10.72 -6.44 17.22
CA LEU A 535 11.97 -6.64 16.52
C LEU A 535 12.45 -5.31 15.93
N VAL A 536 13.67 -4.91 16.27
CA VAL A 536 14.38 -3.82 15.59
C VAL A 536 15.48 -4.43 14.73
N ARG A 537 15.39 -4.29 13.41
CA ARG A 537 16.33 -4.91 12.48
C ARG A 537 16.82 -3.97 11.39
N ASP A 538 18.02 -4.22 10.88
CA ASP A 538 18.60 -3.53 9.73
C ASP A 538 18.54 -2.00 9.87
N SER A 539 18.58 -1.48 11.11
CA SER A 539 18.27 -0.10 11.45
C SER A 539 19.48 0.62 12.05
N TRP A 540 19.49 1.95 11.94
CA TRP A 540 20.50 2.81 12.58
C TRP A 540 20.00 3.29 13.93
N LEU A 541 20.78 3.03 15.00
CA LEU A 541 20.48 3.43 16.38
C LEU A 541 21.42 4.54 16.86
N GLY A 542 20.87 5.71 17.17
CA GLY A 542 21.61 6.85 17.70
C GLY A 542 22.08 6.66 19.14
N ALA A 543 23.01 7.52 19.59
CA ALA A 543 23.72 7.37 20.86
C ALA A 543 22.82 7.53 22.11
N HIS A 544 21.63 8.10 21.95
CA HIS A 544 20.61 8.21 23.01
C HIS A 544 20.07 6.85 23.45
N ILE A 545 20.15 5.82 22.61
CA ILE A 545 19.65 4.48 22.97
C ILE A 545 20.55 3.86 24.05
N SER A 546 19.92 3.36 25.11
CA SER A 546 20.56 2.74 26.27
C SER A 546 21.22 1.40 25.94
N ASP A 547 22.29 1.09 26.69
CA ASP A 547 22.90 -0.25 26.74
C ASP A 547 21.98 -1.29 27.40
N ALA A 548 20.96 -0.84 28.14
CA ALA A 548 19.83 -1.64 28.62
C ALA A 548 18.53 -1.15 27.95
N PRO A 549 18.32 -1.44 26.65
CA PRO A 549 17.25 -0.84 25.87
C PRO A 549 15.86 -1.41 26.19
N TRP A 550 15.78 -2.50 26.95
CA TRP A 550 14.53 -3.13 27.35
C TRP A 550 14.39 -3.03 28.87
N THR A 551 13.23 -2.59 29.35
CA THR A 551 12.96 -2.43 30.79
C THR A 551 11.66 -3.08 31.21
N ASP A 552 11.55 -3.39 32.50
CA ASP A 552 10.32 -3.88 33.09
C ASP A 552 9.21 -2.82 33.07
N MET A 553 7.96 -3.26 33.11
CA MET A 553 6.80 -2.38 33.21
C MET A 553 5.78 -2.97 34.17
N SER A 554 5.35 -2.19 35.16
CA SER A 554 4.26 -2.55 36.07
C SER A 554 4.39 -3.94 36.74
N GLY A 555 5.62 -4.37 37.02
CA GLY A 555 5.93 -5.67 37.64
C GLY A 555 6.15 -6.82 36.66
N PHE A 556 5.98 -6.60 35.35
CA PHE A 556 6.27 -7.58 34.30
C PHE A 556 7.69 -7.41 33.76
N SER A 557 8.41 -8.52 33.66
CA SER A 557 9.80 -8.55 33.25
C SER A 557 9.94 -8.43 31.73
N TRP A 558 10.84 -7.58 31.24
CA TRP A 558 11.14 -7.55 29.81
C TRP A 558 11.73 -8.87 29.30
N ARG A 559 12.32 -9.68 30.18
CA ARG A 559 12.90 -10.99 29.83
C ARG A 559 11.85 -12.05 29.50
N GLU A 560 10.60 -11.82 29.89
CA GLU A 560 9.46 -12.67 29.53
C GLU A 560 8.81 -12.23 28.21
N ALA A 561 9.16 -11.05 27.70
CA ALA A 561 8.70 -10.54 26.42
C ALA A 561 9.55 -11.07 25.25
N ARG A 562 9.01 -10.96 24.04
CA ARG A 562 9.64 -11.41 22.78
C ARG A 562 10.38 -10.26 22.09
N PHE A 563 11.29 -9.61 22.81
CA PHE A 563 12.06 -8.49 22.30
C PHE A 563 13.39 -8.95 21.71
N HIS A 564 13.70 -8.49 20.49
CA HIS A 564 14.93 -8.86 19.80
C HIS A 564 15.45 -7.73 18.93
N GLU A 565 16.74 -7.81 18.62
CA GLU A 565 17.42 -6.98 17.63
C GLU A 565 18.10 -7.84 16.56
N PHE A 566 18.29 -7.33 15.34
CA PHE A 566 19.01 -8.04 14.28
C PHE A 566 19.72 -7.10 13.31
N ASN A 567 21.03 -7.24 13.13
CA ASN A 567 21.77 -6.48 12.12
C ASN A 567 21.61 -4.94 12.21
N ASN A 568 21.47 -4.41 13.42
CA ASN A 568 21.44 -2.97 13.66
C ASN A 568 22.86 -2.38 13.64
N ASN A 569 22.97 -1.10 13.30
CA ASN A 569 24.22 -0.35 13.32
C ASN A 569 24.04 1.01 14.03
N GLY A 570 25.14 1.75 14.21
CA GLY A 570 25.14 3.04 14.88
C GLY A 570 25.64 2.98 16.34
N PRO A 571 25.89 4.12 16.98
CA PRO A 571 26.48 4.18 18.33
C PRO A 571 25.58 3.56 19.41
N GLY A 572 24.26 3.52 19.20
CA GLY A 572 23.30 2.92 20.12
C GLY A 572 23.00 1.44 19.83
N SER A 573 23.78 0.74 19.01
CA SER A 573 23.53 -0.67 18.64
C SER A 573 24.52 -1.68 19.24
N ARG A 574 25.29 -1.27 20.26
CA ARG A 574 26.28 -2.15 20.89
C ARG A 574 25.59 -3.37 21.50
N ILE A 575 26.04 -4.58 21.14
CA ILE A 575 25.50 -5.81 21.72
C ILE A 575 25.92 -5.95 23.19
N THR A 576 24.94 -6.23 24.06
CA THR A 576 25.11 -6.46 25.50
C THR A 576 24.25 -7.65 25.95
N SER A 577 24.44 -8.13 27.18
CA SER A 577 23.60 -9.19 27.76
C SER A 577 22.13 -8.80 27.97
N ASN A 578 21.81 -7.51 27.86
CA ASN A 578 20.46 -6.97 27.95
C ASN A 578 19.88 -6.64 26.56
N ARG A 579 20.49 -7.16 25.50
CA ARG A 579 20.13 -6.94 24.09
C ARG A 579 20.02 -8.27 23.33
N PRO A 580 18.96 -9.05 23.58
CA PRO A 580 18.75 -10.32 22.87
C PRO A 580 18.80 -10.10 21.34
N GLN A 581 19.65 -10.87 20.67
CA GLN A 581 19.74 -10.88 19.22
C GLN A 581 18.84 -11.97 18.66
N LEU A 582 18.17 -11.68 17.54
CA LEU A 582 17.46 -12.71 16.79
C LEU A 582 18.48 -13.60 16.07
N GLU A 583 18.30 -14.91 16.14
CA GLU A 583 19.15 -15.85 15.42
C GLU A 583 19.02 -15.65 13.89
N PRO A 584 20.12 -15.64 13.12
CA PRO A 584 20.08 -15.40 11.67
C PRO A 584 19.14 -16.32 10.90
N GLY A 585 19.04 -17.59 11.28
CA GLY A 585 18.11 -18.54 10.64
C GLY A 585 16.64 -18.19 10.86
N LEU A 586 16.30 -17.61 12.02
CA LEU A 586 14.95 -17.15 12.32
C LEU A 586 14.63 -15.81 11.64
N ALA A 587 15.63 -14.99 11.32
CA ALA A 587 15.42 -13.69 10.68
C ALA A 587 14.68 -13.79 9.32
N ALA A 588 14.71 -14.96 8.67
CA ALA A 588 13.95 -15.23 7.44
C ALA A 588 12.43 -15.36 7.67
N GLU A 589 11.96 -15.57 8.90
CA GLU A 589 10.53 -15.66 9.29
C GLU A 589 9.97 -14.36 9.89
N PHE A 590 10.80 -13.31 9.92
CA PHE A 590 10.47 -12.01 10.50
C PHE A 590 10.74 -10.88 9.50
N THR A 591 10.32 -11.07 8.25
CA THR A 591 10.36 -10.07 7.18
C THR A 591 9.12 -9.17 7.20
N VAL A 592 9.15 -8.08 6.43
CA VAL A 592 7.96 -7.23 6.20
C VAL A 592 6.79 -8.08 5.70
N GLN A 593 7.05 -9.02 4.80
CA GLN A 593 6.03 -9.92 4.27
C GLN A 593 5.46 -10.82 5.37
N ASP A 594 6.26 -11.43 6.25
CA ASP A 594 5.74 -12.33 7.28
C ASP A 594 4.78 -11.66 8.25
N TYR A 595 5.05 -10.39 8.61
CA TYR A 595 4.21 -9.62 9.50
C TYR A 595 2.87 -9.23 8.86
N LEU A 596 2.84 -9.07 7.53
CA LEU A 596 1.70 -8.49 6.81
C LEU A 596 0.87 -9.55 6.08
N HIS A 597 1.49 -10.57 5.51
CA HIS A 597 0.88 -11.54 4.60
C HIS A 597 -0.31 -12.25 5.26
N GLY A 598 -0.22 -12.75 6.50
CA GLY A 598 -1.36 -13.43 7.15
C GLY A 598 -1.99 -14.55 6.30
N ALA A 599 -3.22 -14.97 6.61
CA ALA A 599 -3.95 -15.95 5.79
C ALA A 599 -4.43 -15.35 4.44
N ASP A 600 -4.53 -14.03 4.36
CA ASP A 600 -5.07 -13.31 3.21
C ASP A 600 -3.99 -12.79 2.24
N ALA A 601 -2.70 -13.07 2.48
CA ALA A 601 -1.53 -12.56 1.75
C ALA A 601 -1.52 -11.04 1.54
N TRP A 602 -1.96 -10.29 2.53
CA TRP A 602 -1.88 -8.84 2.42
C TRP A 602 -0.42 -8.37 2.29
N ALA A 603 -0.11 -7.72 1.16
CA ALA A 603 1.27 -7.37 0.79
C ALA A 603 1.40 -5.90 0.35
N PRO A 604 1.07 -4.91 1.22
CA PRO A 604 1.10 -3.49 0.86
C PRO A 604 2.52 -2.99 0.56
N GLN A 605 3.56 -3.68 1.03
CA GLN A 605 4.97 -3.37 0.72
C GLN A 605 5.33 -3.56 -0.77
N LEU A 606 4.48 -4.27 -1.53
CA LEU A 606 4.67 -4.41 -2.97
C LEU A 606 4.06 -3.23 -3.75
N ALA A 607 3.25 -2.38 -3.12
CA ALA A 607 2.68 -1.19 -3.76
C ALA A 607 3.79 -0.23 -4.22
N GLY A 608 3.71 0.25 -5.45
CA GLY A 608 4.73 1.09 -6.09
C GLY A 608 6.05 0.36 -6.40
N SER A 609 6.16 -0.94 -6.09
CA SER A 609 7.33 -1.76 -6.44
C SER A 609 7.25 -2.24 -7.89
N ARG A 610 8.27 -2.97 -8.35
CA ARG A 610 8.25 -3.61 -9.68
C ARG A 610 7.16 -4.67 -9.84
N ALA A 611 6.62 -5.21 -8.74
CA ALA A 611 5.49 -6.15 -8.79
C ALA A 611 4.14 -5.44 -8.98
N ASP A 612 4.08 -4.12 -8.78
CA ASP A 612 2.85 -3.34 -8.88
C ASP A 612 2.59 -2.88 -10.32
N SER A 613 1.77 -3.65 -11.03
CA SER A 613 1.29 -3.28 -12.37
C SER A 613 0.30 -2.11 -12.39
N THR A 614 -0.05 -1.53 -11.24
CA THR A 614 -1.00 -0.42 -11.11
C THR A 614 -0.34 0.92 -10.81
N ALA A 615 0.97 0.92 -10.56
CA ALA A 615 1.69 2.06 -9.99
C ALA A 615 1.79 3.30 -10.90
N LEU A 616 1.52 3.17 -12.21
CA LEU A 616 1.58 4.31 -13.11
C LEU A 616 0.45 5.29 -12.83
N GLN A 617 0.80 6.47 -12.32
CA GLN A 617 -0.15 7.57 -12.19
C GLN A 617 -0.36 8.23 -13.55
N VAL A 618 -1.53 7.99 -14.16
CA VAL A 618 -2.01 8.79 -15.29
C VAL A 618 -2.34 10.20 -14.75
N PRO A 619 -1.89 11.28 -15.39
CA PRO A 619 -2.29 12.62 -15.00
C PRO A 619 -3.82 12.69 -15.00
N ALA A 620 -4.44 13.17 -13.92
CA ALA A 620 -5.87 13.47 -13.95
C ALA A 620 -6.11 14.54 -15.03
N SER A 621 -7.02 14.25 -15.95
CA SER A 621 -7.46 15.18 -17.01
C SER A 621 -8.14 16.42 -16.45
#